data_AF-A0A4Q4TB68-F1
#
_entry.id   AF-A0A4Q4TB68-F1
#
_cell.length_a   1.000
_cell.length_b   1.000
_cell.length_c   1.000
_cell.angle_alpha   90.00
_cell.angle_beta   90.00
_cell.angle_gamma   90.00
#
_symmetry.space_group_name_H-M   'P 1'
#
loop_
_entity.id
_entity.type
_entity.pdbx_description
1 polymer ?
#
loop_
_entity_poly.entity_id
_entity_poly.type
_entity_poly.pdbx_seq_one_letter_code
_entity_poly.pdbx_strand_id
1 'polypeptide(L)'
;MAPTVPTKDQVLVPETLLKKRKSQEKARAEKAAESEKKKQANKEKRAVIFKRAEKYVKEYRDAEREKVRLHRLAKQEGNFHVDAEHRLLFVIRIKGYATCIRNHTMHKTAVNRVTVSTRLPPSPARSSSSSVSSRSTAVSSSASPRLLPR
;
A
#
# COMPACT_ATOMS: atom_id res chain seq x y z
N MET A 1 25.48 36.45 65.83
CA MET A 1 24.11 36.56 65.29
C MET A 1 24.06 35.80 63.98
N ALA A 2 23.28 34.74 63.89
CA ALA A 2 23.18 33.92 62.68
C ALA A 2 22.13 34.53 61.72
N PRO A 3 22.36 34.54 60.40
CA PRO A 3 21.40 35.10 59.45
C PRO A 3 20.17 34.18 59.37
N THR A 4 18.98 34.75 59.56
CA THR A 4 17.72 34.04 59.41
C THR A 4 17.40 33.93 57.90
N VAL A 5 17.41 32.72 57.36
CA VAL A 5 17.09 32.49 55.94
C VAL A 5 15.58 32.64 55.76
N PRO A 6 15.09 33.51 54.85
CA PRO A 6 13.66 33.69 54.63
C PRO A 6 13.03 32.42 54.05
N THR A 7 11.92 32.00 54.64
CA THR A 7 11.13 30.84 54.20
C THR A 7 10.30 31.18 52.96
N LYS A 8 9.97 30.16 52.16
CA LYS A 8 9.38 30.25 50.81
C LYS A 8 8.13 31.14 50.71
N ASP A 9 7.39 31.27 51.80
CA ASP A 9 6.15 32.04 51.90
C ASP A 9 6.38 33.55 52.08
N GLN A 10 7.59 33.95 52.51
CA GLN A 10 7.98 35.35 52.70
C GLN A 10 8.53 35.99 51.40
N VAL A 11 8.90 35.18 50.40
CA VAL A 11 9.36 35.65 49.10
C VAL A 11 8.16 35.80 48.17
N LEU A 12 7.67 37.03 48.01
CA LEU A 12 6.63 37.39 47.03
C LEU A 12 7.09 36.97 45.62
N VAL A 13 6.55 35.86 45.14
CA VAL A 13 6.90 35.29 43.83
C VAL A 13 6.50 36.30 42.75
N PRO A 14 7.43 36.67 41.86
CA PRO A 14 7.15 37.67 40.84
C PRO A 14 6.02 37.22 39.90
N GLU A 15 5.12 38.15 39.58
CA GLU A 15 3.92 37.91 38.78
C GLU A 15 4.19 37.24 37.43
N THR A 16 5.38 37.47 36.87
CA THR A 16 5.82 36.88 35.60
C THR A 16 5.96 35.36 35.68
N LEU A 17 6.33 34.80 36.84
CA LEU A 17 6.41 33.35 37.05
C LEU A 17 5.03 32.71 37.15
N LEU A 18 4.06 33.37 37.78
CA LEU A 18 2.68 32.89 37.85
C LEU A 18 2.03 32.86 36.47
N LYS A 19 2.28 33.90 35.64
CA LYS A 19 1.82 33.95 34.25
C LYS A 19 2.44 32.83 33.40
N LYS A 20 3.75 32.56 33.57
CA LYS A 20 4.44 31.45 32.89
C LYS A 20 3.90 30.08 33.30
N ARG A 21 3.64 29.84 34.59
CA ARG A 21 3.08 28.56 35.09
C ARG A 21 1.70 28.28 34.50
N LYS A 22 0.79 29.27 34.53
CA LYS A 22 -0.55 29.16 33.94
C LYS A 22 -0.50 28.87 32.43
N SER A 23 0.42 29.49 31.69
CA SER A 23 0.62 29.21 30.26
C SER A 23 1.14 27.78 30.02
N GLN A 24 2.10 27.31 30.83
CA GLN A 24 2.62 25.96 30.72
C GLN A 24 1.60 24.88 31.10
N GLU A 25 0.74 25.14 32.08
CA GLU A 25 -0.35 24.24 32.48
C GLU A 25 -1.38 24.09 31.36
N LYS A 26 -1.78 25.21 30.73
CA LYS A 26 -2.67 25.18 29.56
C LYS A 26 -2.07 24.40 28.39
N ALA A 27 -0.81 24.69 28.04
CA ALA A 27 -0.10 23.97 26.98
C ALA A 27 0.08 22.47 27.30
N ARG A 28 0.24 22.11 28.57
CA ARG A 28 0.29 20.70 29.01
C ARG A 28 -1.08 20.02 28.90
N ALA A 29 -2.15 20.69 29.31
CA ALA A 29 -3.50 20.18 29.21
C ALA A 29 -3.92 19.96 27.74
N GLU A 30 -3.62 20.90 26.86
CA GLU A 30 -3.89 20.78 25.42
C GLU A 30 -3.12 19.59 24.80
N LYS A 31 -1.82 19.46 25.12
CA LYS A 31 -1.00 18.32 24.67
C LYS A 31 -1.52 16.99 25.20
N ALA A 32 -1.98 16.94 26.45
CA ALA A 32 -2.56 15.73 27.04
C ALA A 32 -3.83 15.31 26.28
N ALA A 33 -4.75 16.26 26.06
CA ALA A 33 -5.98 16.04 25.31
C ALA A 33 -5.71 15.58 23.86
N GLU A 34 -4.73 16.19 23.18
CA GLU A 34 -4.31 15.72 21.85
C GLU A 34 -3.71 14.31 21.88
N SER A 35 -2.92 13.98 22.91
CA SER A 35 -2.31 12.67 23.04
C SER A 35 -3.38 11.58 23.23
N GLU A 36 -4.43 11.87 23.98
CA GLU A 36 -5.56 10.98 24.20
C GLU A 36 -6.36 10.75 22.92
N LYS A 37 -6.66 11.82 22.17
CA LYS A 37 -7.30 11.73 20.84
C LYS A 37 -6.46 10.89 19.87
N LYS A 38 -5.13 11.11 19.82
CA LYS A 38 -4.22 10.32 18.98
C LYS A 38 -4.19 8.85 19.40
N LYS A 39 -4.19 8.56 20.70
CA LYS A 39 -4.25 7.18 21.23
C LYS A 39 -5.55 6.49 20.83
N GLN A 40 -6.70 7.17 20.94
CA GLN A 40 -8.00 6.63 20.51
C GLN A 40 -8.01 6.33 19.01
N ALA A 41 -7.62 7.30 18.17
CA ALA A 41 -7.53 7.11 16.72
C ALA A 41 -6.58 5.97 16.33
N ASN A 42 -5.48 5.77 17.04
CA ASN A 42 -4.54 4.68 16.77
C ASN A 42 -5.13 3.30 17.14
N LYS A 43 -5.94 3.22 18.21
CA LYS A 43 -6.66 1.98 18.57
C LYS A 43 -7.65 1.59 17.48
N GLU A 44 -8.42 2.55 16.98
CA GLU A 44 -9.37 2.34 15.88
C GLU A 44 -8.67 1.89 14.60
N LYS A 45 -7.58 2.57 14.21
CA LYS A 45 -6.75 2.17 13.05
C LYS A 45 -6.24 0.75 13.19
N ARG A 46 -5.77 0.35 14.39
CA ARG A 46 -5.27 -1.00 14.64
C ARG A 46 -6.37 -2.06 14.47
N ALA A 47 -7.58 -1.79 14.95
CA ALA A 47 -8.72 -2.69 14.75
C ALA A 47 -9.09 -2.84 13.26
N VAL A 48 -9.02 -1.75 12.48
CA VAL A 48 -9.27 -1.79 11.03
C VAL A 48 -8.18 -2.56 10.29
N ILE A 49 -6.90 -2.35 10.62
CA ILE A 49 -5.77 -3.06 10.01
C ILE A 49 -5.89 -4.57 10.29
N PHE A 50 -6.27 -4.95 11.50
CA PHE A 50 -6.45 -6.35 11.87
C PHE A 50 -7.53 -7.03 11.01
N LYS A 51 -8.71 -6.40 10.89
CA LYS A 51 -9.78 -6.90 10.01
C LYS A 51 -9.36 -6.99 8.54
N ARG A 52 -8.52 -6.07 8.05
CA ARG A 52 -7.98 -6.12 6.67
C ARG A 52 -7.00 -7.28 6.49
N ALA A 53 -6.12 -7.51 7.45
CA ALA A 53 -5.18 -8.63 7.41
C ALA A 53 -5.91 -9.98 7.34
N GLU A 54 -6.94 -10.18 8.15
CA GLU A 54 -7.76 -11.40 8.12
C GLU A 54 -8.43 -11.60 6.75
N LYS A 55 -8.95 -10.54 6.14
CA LYS A 55 -9.54 -10.59 4.80
C LYS A 55 -8.54 -11.03 3.75
N TYR A 56 -7.36 -10.40 3.71
CA TYR A 56 -6.33 -10.75 2.74
C TYR A 56 -5.86 -12.21 2.89
N VAL A 57 -5.69 -12.70 4.12
CA VAL A 57 -5.31 -14.10 4.35
C VAL A 57 -6.37 -15.07 3.81
N LYS A 58 -7.66 -14.77 4.02
CA LYS A 58 -8.76 -15.58 3.48
C LYS A 58 -8.76 -15.55 1.95
N GLU A 59 -8.72 -14.36 1.36
CA GLU A 59 -8.71 -14.17 -0.10
C GLU A 59 -7.58 -14.96 -0.79
N TYR A 60 -6.36 -14.93 -0.25
CA TYR A 60 -5.24 -15.68 -0.83
C TYR A 60 -5.40 -17.20 -0.69
N ARG A 61 -5.84 -17.68 0.49
CA ARG A 61 -6.10 -19.13 0.69
C ARG A 61 -7.23 -19.65 -0.18
N ASP A 62 -8.27 -18.84 -0.36
CA ASP A 62 -9.40 -19.17 -1.22
C ASP A 62 -8.97 -19.22 -2.68
N ALA A 63 -8.17 -18.23 -3.12
CA ALA A 63 -7.61 -18.22 -4.47
C ALA A 63 -6.68 -19.42 -4.75
N GLU A 64 -5.86 -19.83 -3.78
CA GLU A 64 -5.02 -21.03 -3.91
C GLU A 64 -5.85 -22.32 -4.02
N ARG A 65 -6.86 -22.47 -3.14
CA ARG A 65 -7.78 -23.61 -3.17
C ARG A 65 -8.55 -23.68 -4.49
N GLU A 66 -8.98 -22.53 -4.99
CA GLU A 66 -9.74 -22.43 -6.23
C GLU A 66 -8.90 -22.85 -7.44
N LYS A 67 -7.63 -22.43 -7.52
CA LYS A 67 -6.70 -22.92 -8.56
C LYS A 67 -6.60 -24.45 -8.55
N VAL A 68 -6.40 -25.04 -7.37
CA VAL A 68 -6.31 -26.51 -7.23
C VAL A 68 -7.61 -27.19 -7.63
N ARG A 69 -8.77 -26.61 -7.29
CA ARG A 69 -10.09 -27.10 -7.69
C ARG A 69 -10.24 -27.11 -9.21
N LEU A 70 -9.91 -26.00 -9.88
CA LEU A 70 -9.97 -25.88 -11.34
C LEU A 70 -9.05 -26.88 -12.04
N HIS A 71 -7.83 -27.07 -11.54
CA HIS A 71 -6.92 -28.10 -12.05
C HIS A 71 -7.47 -29.52 -11.90
N ARG A 72 -8.19 -29.83 -10.81
CA ARG A 72 -8.81 -31.15 -10.60
C ARG A 72 -10.00 -31.37 -11.53
N LEU A 73 -10.87 -30.36 -11.67
CA LEU A 73 -12.02 -30.43 -12.59
C LEU A 73 -11.57 -30.59 -14.04
N ALA A 74 -10.60 -29.80 -14.46
CA ALA A 74 -10.03 -29.92 -15.80
C ALA A 74 -9.48 -31.33 -16.05
N LYS A 75 -8.73 -31.91 -15.09
CA LYS A 75 -8.26 -33.30 -15.17
C LYS A 75 -9.38 -34.34 -15.22
N GLN A 76 -10.47 -34.13 -14.48
CA GLN A 76 -11.64 -35.03 -14.48
C GLN A 76 -12.38 -35.00 -15.82
N GLU A 77 -12.52 -33.81 -16.40
CA GLU A 77 -13.17 -33.60 -17.70
C GLU A 77 -12.25 -33.92 -18.90
N GLY A 78 -10.95 -34.13 -18.66
CA GLY A 78 -9.95 -34.30 -19.72
C GLY A 78 -9.52 -33.00 -20.41
N ASN A 79 -9.91 -31.85 -19.86
CA ASN A 79 -9.56 -30.50 -20.32
C ASN A 79 -8.28 -29.98 -19.64
N PHE A 80 -7.64 -28.97 -20.21
CA PHE A 80 -6.43 -28.35 -19.64
C PHE A 80 -6.73 -26.96 -19.08
N HIS A 81 -6.41 -26.73 -17.80
CA HIS A 81 -6.49 -25.41 -17.18
C HIS A 81 -5.14 -24.69 -17.29
N VAL A 82 -5.13 -23.50 -17.91
CA VAL A 82 -3.94 -22.64 -18.03
C VAL A 82 -4.03 -21.52 -17.01
N ASP A 83 -3.04 -21.45 -16.12
CA ASP A 83 -2.97 -20.43 -15.08
C ASP A 83 -2.70 -19.03 -15.67
N ALA A 84 -3.16 -17.99 -14.97
CA ALA A 84 -2.95 -16.61 -15.39
C ALA A 84 -1.47 -16.21 -15.36
N GLU A 85 -1.05 -15.38 -16.32
CA GLU A 85 0.30 -14.85 -16.40
C GLU A 85 0.67 -13.99 -15.18
N HIS A 86 1.92 -14.14 -14.71
CA HIS A 86 2.43 -13.45 -13.54
C HIS A 86 2.62 -11.96 -13.81
N ARG A 87 1.96 -11.12 -13.01
CA ARG A 87 2.01 -9.65 -13.16
C ARG A 87 3.14 -8.96 -12.41
N LEU A 88 4.01 -9.67 -11.70
CA LEU A 88 5.07 -9.03 -10.92
C LEU A 88 6.35 -9.81 -11.12
N LEU A 89 7.41 -9.10 -11.49
CA LEU A 89 8.73 -9.69 -11.69
C LEU A 89 9.71 -9.07 -10.70
N PHE A 90 10.56 -9.92 -10.11
CA PHE A 90 11.67 -9.50 -9.27
C PHE A 90 12.96 -9.56 -10.08
N VAL A 91 13.51 -8.40 -10.44
CA VAL A 91 14.72 -8.32 -11.28
C VAL A 91 15.94 -8.05 -10.41
N ILE A 92 16.90 -8.97 -10.43
CA ILE A 92 18.19 -8.83 -9.74
C ILE A 92 19.29 -8.61 -10.77
N ARG A 93 20.11 -7.57 -10.56
CA ARG A 93 21.30 -7.33 -11.39
C ARG A 93 22.49 -8.13 -10.86
N ILE A 94 22.98 -9.09 -11.66
CA ILE A 94 24.09 -10.00 -11.27
C ILE A 94 25.46 -9.46 -11.71
N LYS A 95 25.54 -8.60 -12.74
CA LYS A 95 26.79 -8.03 -13.26
C LYS A 95 27.18 -6.74 -12.50
N GLY A 96 28.38 -6.72 -11.92
CA GLY A 96 28.98 -5.55 -11.26
C GLY A 96 29.26 -4.37 -12.21
N TYR A 97 29.52 -3.19 -11.64
CA TYR A 97 29.65 -1.93 -12.38
C TYR A 97 30.88 -1.87 -13.31
N ALA A 98 31.94 -2.63 -13.01
CA ALA A 98 33.23 -2.48 -13.67
C ALA A 98 33.26 -2.91 -15.15
N THR A 99 32.31 -3.72 -15.64
CA THR A 99 32.26 -4.16 -17.05
C THR A 99 31.13 -3.52 -17.88
N CYS A 100 30.30 -2.65 -17.28
CA CYS A 100 29.08 -2.15 -17.91
C CYS A 100 29.22 -0.73 -18.50
N ILE A 101 30.29 -0.45 -19.24
CA ILE A 101 30.48 0.89 -19.83
C ILE A 101 29.88 1.00 -21.26
N ARG A 102 29.60 -0.13 -21.94
CA ARG A 102 29.16 -0.10 -23.36
C ARG A 102 27.65 -0.22 -23.63
N ASN A 103 26.81 -0.52 -22.63
CA ASN A 103 25.37 -0.73 -22.86
C ASN A 103 24.53 0.31 -22.11
N HIS A 104 24.26 1.42 -22.80
CA HIS A 104 23.51 2.60 -22.33
C HIS A 104 22.03 2.31 -21.97
N THR A 105 21.52 1.09 -22.20
CA THR A 105 20.12 0.72 -21.98
C THR A 105 19.73 0.44 -20.52
N MET A 106 20.69 0.24 -19.61
CA MET A 106 20.39 -0.07 -18.20
C MET A 106 20.28 1.16 -17.29
N HIS A 107 20.51 2.39 -17.80
CA HIS A 107 20.28 3.62 -17.02
C HIS A 107 18.79 4.02 -16.91
N LYS A 108 17.91 3.43 -17.72
CA LYS A 108 16.47 3.76 -17.73
C LYS A 108 15.65 2.98 -16.71
N THR A 109 16.12 1.83 -16.24
CA THR A 109 15.51 1.12 -15.12
C THR A 109 16.20 1.55 -13.84
N ALA A 110 15.43 1.95 -12.83
CA ALA A 110 15.93 2.40 -11.52
C ALA A 110 16.54 1.23 -10.69
N VAL A 111 17.52 0.54 -11.26
CA VAL A 111 18.28 -0.59 -10.66
C VAL A 111 19.73 -0.17 -10.39
N ASN A 112 20.07 1.09 -10.65
CA ASN A 112 21.40 1.67 -10.41
C ASN A 112 21.60 2.14 -8.97
N ARG A 113 21.35 1.25 -8.02
CA ARG A 113 21.98 1.25 -6.69
C ARG A 113 21.64 -0.09 -6.04
N VAL A 114 22.65 -0.75 -5.47
CA VAL A 114 22.44 -1.90 -4.59
C VAL A 114 21.41 -1.48 -3.54
N THR A 115 20.38 -2.31 -3.34
CA THR A 115 19.12 -2.06 -2.62
C THR A 115 18.17 -1.02 -3.25
N VAL A 116 17.22 -1.48 -4.08
CA VAL A 116 15.78 -1.63 -3.74
C VAL A 116 15.13 -2.59 -4.76
N SER A 117 14.51 -3.66 -4.28
CA SER A 117 13.59 -4.52 -5.03
C SER A 117 12.40 -3.71 -5.55
N THR A 118 12.48 -3.10 -6.72
CA THR A 118 11.34 -2.43 -7.33
C THR A 118 10.41 -3.48 -7.96
N ARG A 119 9.16 -3.56 -7.49
CA ARG A 119 8.10 -4.36 -8.12
C ARG A 119 7.68 -3.66 -9.40
N LEU A 120 8.23 -4.10 -10.53
CA LEU A 120 7.80 -3.61 -11.84
C LEU A 120 6.62 -4.45 -12.32
N PRO A 121 5.50 -3.83 -12.73
CA PRO A 121 4.47 -4.54 -13.49
C PRO A 121 5.07 -4.95 -14.85
N PRO A 122 4.60 -6.05 -15.46
CA PRO A 122 5.13 -6.50 -16.74
C PRO A 122 4.59 -5.51 -17.78
N SER A 123 5.47 -4.92 -18.57
CA SER A 123 5.03 -4.07 -19.66
C SER A 123 4.33 -4.93 -20.73
N PRO A 124 3.15 -4.52 -21.24
CA PRO A 124 2.41 -5.28 -22.26
C PRO A 124 3.07 -5.30 -23.65
N ALA A 125 4.31 -4.83 -23.80
CA ALA A 125 4.93 -4.54 -25.08
C ALA A 125 5.50 -5.77 -25.84
N ARG A 126 5.02 -6.99 -25.57
CA ARG A 126 5.53 -8.19 -26.26
C ARG A 126 4.52 -9.33 -26.44
N SER A 127 3.24 -9.01 -26.61
CA SER A 127 2.21 -9.96 -27.06
C SER A 127 1.59 -9.49 -28.37
N SER A 128 2.31 -9.65 -29.47
CA SER A 128 1.74 -9.47 -30.82
C SER A 128 2.49 -10.35 -31.83
N SER A 129 1.97 -11.57 -32.06
CA SER A 129 1.93 -12.22 -33.38
C SER A 129 1.45 -13.67 -33.27
N SER A 130 0.14 -13.90 -33.30
CA SER A 130 -0.41 -15.10 -33.94
C SER A 130 -1.78 -14.74 -34.51
N SER A 131 -1.74 -14.39 -35.79
CA SER A 131 -2.85 -14.25 -36.71
C SER A 131 -3.69 -15.52 -36.81
N VAL A 132 -5.01 -15.41 -36.70
CA VAL A 132 -5.92 -16.23 -37.50
C VAL A 132 -6.99 -15.32 -38.10
N SER A 133 -6.94 -15.28 -39.43
CA SER A 133 -7.89 -14.67 -40.34
C SER A 133 -9.11 -15.57 -40.49
N SER A 134 -10.32 -15.03 -40.32
CA SER A 134 -11.48 -15.48 -41.07
C SER A 134 -12.57 -14.40 -41.08
N ARG A 135 -12.77 -13.83 -42.27
CA ARG A 135 -13.96 -13.07 -42.70
C ARG A 135 -15.22 -13.91 -42.53
N SER A 136 -16.32 -13.29 -42.06
CA SER A 136 -17.66 -13.54 -42.60
C SER A 136 -18.66 -12.44 -42.22
N THR A 137 -19.00 -11.63 -43.22
CA THR A 137 -20.31 -10.99 -43.49
C THR A 137 -21.05 -10.24 -42.38
N ALA A 138 -21.02 -8.90 -42.49
CA ALA A 138 -22.05 -8.01 -41.96
C ALA A 138 -23.31 -8.09 -42.84
N VAL A 139 -24.47 -8.32 -42.20
CA VAL A 139 -25.79 -7.94 -42.76
C VAL A 139 -26.34 -6.85 -41.87
N SER A 140 -26.42 -5.65 -42.44
CA SER A 140 -27.09 -4.48 -41.90
C SER A 140 -28.60 -4.62 -42.05
N SER A 141 -29.37 -4.41 -40.97
CA SER A 141 -30.79 -4.06 -41.06
C SER A 141 -31.25 -3.34 -39.78
N SER A 142 -31.60 -2.07 -39.98
CA SER A 142 -32.33 -1.11 -39.14
C SER A 142 -33.32 -1.65 -38.10
N ALA A 143 -33.34 -1.05 -36.88
CA ALA A 143 -34.47 -0.26 -36.34
C ALA A 143 -34.32 0.07 -34.83
N SER A 144 -34.83 1.26 -34.48
CA SER A 144 -34.75 2.08 -33.24
C SER A 144 -35.09 1.47 -31.87
N PRO A 145 -34.74 2.14 -30.74
CA PRO A 145 -34.88 1.62 -29.38
C PRO A 145 -36.28 1.86 -28.79
N ARG A 146 -36.81 0.86 -28.06
CA ARG A 146 -37.97 1.05 -27.17
C ARG A 146 -37.58 0.81 -25.72
N LEU A 147 -37.57 1.92 -24.99
CA LEU A 147 -37.75 2.01 -23.53
C LEU A 147 -39.07 1.36 -23.13
N LEU A 148 -39.07 0.59 -22.04
CA LEU A 148 -40.25 0.25 -21.24
C LEU A 148 -39.81 -0.10 -19.78
N PRO A 149 -40.71 0.01 -18.78
CA PRO A 149 -40.56 0.99 -17.72
C PRO A 149 -40.31 0.38 -16.31
N ARG A 150 -40.10 1.32 -15.38
CA ARG A 150 -39.94 1.24 -13.91
C ARG A 150 -40.27 -0.07 -13.20
#